data_AF-A0A2H0R122-F1
#
_entry.id   AF-A0A2H0R122-F1
#
_cell.length_a   1.000
_cell.length_b   1.000
_cell.length_c   1.000
_cell.angle_alpha   90.00
_cell.angle_beta   90.00
_cell.angle_gamma   90.00
#
_symmetry.space_group_name_H-M   'P 1'
#
loop_
_entity.id
_entity.type
_entity.pdbx_description
1 polymer ?
#
loop_
_entity_poly.entity_id
_entity_poly.type
_entity_poly.pdbx_seq_one_letter_code
_entity_poly.pdbx_strand_id
1 'polypeptide(L)'
;MNEFIQRVKNFGIGRIIKSYDFIISLVISLVGIFTFFEQLLPMEIRTNFLSDIIGASITVTTLVLAGFAIVISLMEKELVHYLKKYNIYDNIIFTFEYTAIISLLTFFVSLISKYLYFNKYLFYFNLFLTIYLIATLVQLIFFITAFGIKKGELYK
;
A
#
# COMPACT_ATOMS: atom_id res chain seq x y z
N MET A 1 -2.71 -18.36 -6.32
CA MET A 1 -2.89 -18.23 -4.85
C MET A 1 -1.71 -18.80 -4.06
N ASN A 2 -1.21 -20.01 -4.38
CA ASN A 2 -0.04 -20.59 -3.69
C ASN A 2 1.25 -19.76 -3.80
N GLU A 3 1.52 -19.14 -4.95
CA GLU A 3 2.73 -18.34 -5.13
C GLU A 3 2.73 -17.04 -4.31
N PHE A 4 1.59 -16.36 -4.17
CA PHE A 4 1.48 -15.17 -3.31
C PHE A 4 1.77 -15.51 -1.85
N ILE A 5 1.22 -16.63 -1.35
CA ILE A 5 1.47 -17.09 0.03
C ILE A 5 2.96 -17.41 0.23
N GLN A 6 3.60 -18.03 -0.76
CA GLN A 6 5.05 -18.26 -0.72
C GLN A 6 5.84 -16.94 -0.73
N ARG A 7 5.45 -15.96 -1.55
CA ARG A 7 6.07 -14.62 -1.56
C ARG A 7 5.90 -13.90 -0.22
N VAL A 8 4.70 -13.92 0.37
CA VAL A 8 4.42 -13.39 1.72
C VAL A 8 5.30 -14.06 2.78
N LYS A 9 5.45 -15.39 2.70
CA LYS A 9 6.28 -16.16 3.64
C LYS A 9 7.78 -15.83 3.48
N ASN A 10 8.24 -15.66 2.24
CA ASN A 10 9.63 -15.32 1.92
C ASN A 10 9.96 -13.86 2.30
N PHE A 11 9.02 -12.94 2.10
CA PHE A 11 9.16 -11.53 2.49
C PHE A 11 9.08 -11.34 4.01
N GLY A 12 8.29 -12.20 4.67
CA GLY A 12 8.11 -12.27 6.11
C GLY A 12 7.00 -11.35 6.61
N ILE A 13 5.85 -11.93 6.98
CA ILE A 13 4.71 -11.21 7.58
C ILE A 13 5.15 -10.40 8.82
N GLY A 14 6.07 -10.96 9.62
CA GLY A 14 6.64 -10.27 10.77
C GLY A 14 7.41 -8.99 10.41
N ARG A 15 7.96 -8.89 9.20
CA ARG A 15 8.64 -7.69 8.70
C ARG A 15 7.65 -6.59 8.35
N ILE A 16 6.46 -6.96 7.87
CA ILE A 16 5.36 -6.04 7.56
C ILE A 16 4.80 -5.45 8.86
N ILE A 17 4.45 -6.30 9.82
CA ILE A 17 3.85 -5.85 11.10
C ILE A 17 4.85 -5.06 11.96
N LYS A 18 6.15 -5.41 11.90
CA LYS A 18 7.21 -4.67 12.60
C LYS A 18 7.79 -3.51 11.78
N SER A 19 7.24 -3.23 10.60
CA SER A 19 7.70 -2.09 9.79
C SER A 19 7.37 -0.79 10.50
N TYR A 20 8.25 0.20 10.36
CA TYR A 20 8.01 1.53 10.89
C TYR A 20 6.72 2.13 10.32
N ASP A 21 6.42 1.88 9.05
CA ASP A 21 5.22 2.37 8.38
C ASP A 21 3.94 1.83 9.01
N PHE A 22 3.93 0.52 9.32
CA PHE A 22 2.81 -0.11 10.02
C PHE A 22 2.66 0.45 11.43
N ILE A 23 3.76 0.54 12.19
CA ILE A 23 3.76 1.01 13.57
C ILE A 23 3.34 2.48 13.65
N ILE A 24 3.89 3.36 12.82
CA ILE A 24 3.57 4.79 12.79
C ILE A 24 2.10 4.98 12.41
N SER A 25 1.63 4.31 11.36
CA SER A 25 0.22 4.37 10.96
C SER A 25 -0.69 3.92 12.10
N LEU A 26 -0.35 2.82 12.78
CA LEU A 26 -1.10 2.28 13.91
C LEU A 26 -1.14 3.27 15.08
N VAL A 27 0.02 3.84 15.45
CA VAL A 27 0.12 4.79 16.56
C VAL A 27 -0.68 6.06 16.27
N ILE A 28 -0.59 6.63 15.06
CA ILE A 28 -1.35 7.83 14.69
C ILE A 28 -2.85 7.54 14.78
N SER A 29 -3.31 6.40 14.28
CA SER A 29 -4.71 6.01 14.34
C SER A 29 -5.19 5.75 15.76
N LEU A 30 -4.38 5.12 16.61
CA LEU A 30 -4.71 4.92 18.03
C LEU A 30 -4.79 6.24 18.78
N VAL A 31 -3.84 7.17 18.57
CA VAL A 31 -3.90 8.52 19.14
C VAL A 31 -5.16 9.24 18.67
N GLY A 32 -5.54 9.09 17.39
CA GLY A 32 -6.81 9.61 16.86
C GLY A 32 -8.05 9.07 17.59
N ILE A 33 -8.06 7.78 17.95
CA ILE A 33 -9.15 7.12 18.69
C ILE A 33 -9.28 7.66 20.12
N PHE A 34 -8.15 7.89 20.80
CA PHE A 34 -8.14 8.35 22.19
C PHE A 34 -8.25 9.87 22.35
N THR A 35 -8.04 10.63 21.28
CA THR A 35 -8.30 12.08 21.26
C THR A 35 -9.75 12.34 20.85
N PHE A 36 -10.37 13.41 21.37
CA PHE A 36 -11.77 13.80 21.11
C PHE A 36 -12.07 14.23 19.65
N PHE A 37 -11.39 13.65 18.66
CA PHE A 37 -11.52 13.94 17.23
C PHE A 37 -12.97 13.78 16.72
N GLU A 38 -13.75 12.88 17.33
CA GLU A 38 -15.19 12.71 17.05
C GLU A 38 -16.04 13.95 17.32
N GLN A 39 -15.68 14.77 18.31
CA GLN A 39 -16.38 16.01 18.63
C GLN A 39 -15.96 17.16 17.71
N LEU A 40 -14.77 17.07 17.10
CA LEU A 40 -14.19 18.13 16.27
C LEU A 40 -14.68 18.08 14.82
N LEU A 41 -15.14 16.92 14.32
CA LEU A 41 -15.50 16.73 12.92
C LEU A 41 -17.00 16.41 12.74
N PRO A 42 -17.78 17.34 12.15
CA PRO A 42 -19.15 17.08 11.70
C PRO A 42 -19.26 15.85 10.80
N MET A 43 -20.44 15.19 10.83
CA MET A 43 -20.70 13.97 10.06
C MET A 43 -20.48 14.17 8.56
N GLU A 44 -20.89 15.32 8.00
CA GLU A 44 -20.71 15.66 6.59
C GLU A 44 -19.24 15.66 6.16
N ILE A 45 -18.34 16.21 6.99
CA ILE A 45 -16.91 16.22 6.70
C ILE A 45 -16.35 14.80 6.72
N ARG A 46 -16.80 13.95 7.66
CA ARG A 46 -16.37 12.54 7.72
C ARG A 46 -16.82 11.75 6.49
N THR A 47 -18.05 11.97 6.01
CA THR A 47 -18.56 11.30 4.80
C THR A 47 -17.87 11.79 3.53
N ASN A 48 -17.55 13.09 3.45
CA ASN A 48 -16.77 13.63 2.33
C ASN A 48 -15.36 13.05 2.33
N PHE A 49 -14.71 13.02 3.49
CA PHE A 49 -13.39 12.41 3.64
C PHE A 49 -13.34 10.93 3.22
N LEU A 50 -14.36 10.13 3.59
CA LEU A 50 -14.48 8.75 3.11
C LEU A 50 -14.65 8.67 1.58
N SER A 51 -15.31 9.65 0.96
CA SER A 51 -15.43 9.74 -0.50
C SER A 51 -14.07 9.99 -1.15
N ASP A 52 -13.29 10.87 -0.56
CA ASP A 52 -11.95 11.20 -1.03
C ASP A 52 -11.01 9.99 -0.89
N ILE A 53 -11.10 9.24 0.21
CA ILE A 53 -10.34 8.00 0.41
C ILE A 53 -10.70 6.96 -0.66
N ILE A 54 -12.00 6.80 -0.97
CA ILE A 54 -12.46 5.88 -2.02
C ILE A 54 -11.82 6.25 -3.36
N GLY A 55 -11.90 7.53 -3.74
CA GLY A 55 -11.31 8.04 -4.99
C GLY A 55 -9.80 7.83 -5.03
N ALA A 56 -9.10 8.22 -3.98
CA ALA A 56 -7.65 8.05 -3.86
C ALA A 56 -7.24 6.57 -3.95
N SER A 57 -7.96 5.67 -3.30
CA SER A 57 -7.66 4.23 -3.30
C SER A 57 -7.77 3.62 -4.70
N ILE A 58 -8.78 4.00 -5.49
CA ILE A 58 -8.93 3.57 -6.88
C ILE A 58 -7.77 4.12 -7.74
N THR A 59 -7.45 5.40 -7.60
CA THR A 59 -6.35 6.04 -8.34
C THR A 59 -5.02 5.36 -8.02
N VAL A 60 -4.73 5.13 -6.74
CA VAL A 60 -3.51 4.43 -6.30
C VAL A 60 -3.46 3.02 -6.86
N THR A 61 -4.56 2.25 -6.78
CA THR A 61 -4.62 0.91 -7.38
C THR A 61 -4.27 0.94 -8.86
N THR A 62 -4.83 1.91 -9.60
CA THR A 62 -4.60 2.06 -11.04
C THR A 62 -3.14 2.42 -11.34
N LEU A 63 -2.55 3.33 -10.57
CA LEU A 63 -1.13 3.71 -10.69
C LEU A 63 -0.19 2.54 -10.38
N VAL A 64 -0.48 1.77 -9.33
CA VAL A 64 0.33 0.59 -8.95
C VAL A 64 0.29 -0.46 -10.05
N LEU A 65 -0.89 -0.77 -10.61
CA LEU A 65 -1.04 -1.73 -11.71
C LEU A 65 -0.35 -1.26 -12.99
N ALA A 66 -0.48 0.02 -13.33
CA ALA A 66 0.19 0.61 -14.49
C ALA A 66 1.72 0.58 -14.33
N GLY A 67 2.23 1.00 -13.17
CA GLY A 67 3.65 0.94 -12.83
C GLY A 67 4.18 -0.49 -12.86
N PHE A 68 3.41 -1.46 -12.36
CA PHE A 68 3.75 -2.87 -12.42
C PHE A 68 3.89 -3.37 -13.86
N ALA A 69 2.92 -3.05 -14.72
CA ALA A 69 2.96 -3.42 -16.13
C ALA A 69 4.17 -2.82 -16.86
N ILE A 70 4.52 -1.55 -16.57
CA ILE A 70 5.70 -0.89 -17.13
C ILE A 70 6.99 -1.55 -16.65
N VAL A 71 7.11 -1.85 -15.36
CA VAL A 71 8.32 -2.52 -14.84
C VAL A 71 8.51 -3.89 -15.48
N ILE A 72 7.43 -4.68 -15.60
CA ILE A 72 7.49 -6.00 -16.26
C ILE A 72 7.83 -5.86 -17.75
N SER A 73 7.25 -4.91 -18.47
CA SER A 73 7.52 -4.75 -19.91
C SER A 73 8.96 -4.32 -20.20
N LEU A 74 9.59 -3.59 -19.27
CA LEU A 74 10.98 -3.14 -19.35
C LEU A 74 11.99 -4.16 -18.80
N MET A 75 11.54 -5.32 -18.33
CA MET A 75 12.40 -6.38 -17.81
C MET A 75 12.79 -7.37 -18.91
N GLU A 76 14.02 -7.23 -19.40
CA GLU A 76 14.63 -8.19 -20.33
C GLU A 76 14.87 -9.55 -19.67
N LYS A 77 14.89 -10.62 -20.47
CA LYS A 77 15.06 -12.01 -19.97
C LYS A 77 16.31 -12.19 -19.11
N GLU A 78 17.42 -11.56 -19.52
CA GLU A 78 18.70 -11.62 -18.80
C GLU A 78 18.59 -10.94 -17.44
N LEU A 79 17.99 -9.74 -17.39
CA LEU A 79 17.74 -9.01 -16.16
C LEU A 79 16.83 -9.79 -15.20
N VAL A 80 15.76 -10.43 -15.70
CA VAL A 80 14.89 -11.29 -14.88
C VAL A 80 15.68 -12.46 -14.29
N HIS A 81 16.54 -13.09 -15.08
CA HIS A 81 17.36 -14.21 -14.59
C HIS A 81 18.31 -13.77 -13.47
N TYR A 82 18.99 -12.62 -13.65
CA TYR A 82 19.83 -12.03 -12.61
C TYR A 82 19.03 -11.67 -11.34
N LEU A 83 17.88 -11.03 -11.48
CA LEU A 83 17.05 -10.63 -10.34
C LEU A 83 16.46 -11.84 -9.59
N LYS A 84 16.14 -12.93 -10.30
CA LYS A 84 15.72 -14.20 -9.69
C LYS A 84 16.87 -14.85 -8.93
N LYS A 85 18.09 -14.84 -9.48
CA LYS A 85 19.28 -15.41 -8.83
C LYS A 85 19.56 -14.77 -7.46
N TYR A 86 19.24 -13.48 -7.29
CA TYR A 86 19.40 -12.76 -6.02
C TYR A 86 18.11 -12.65 -5.18
N ASN A 87 17.02 -13.36 -5.53
CA ASN A 87 15.71 -13.25 -4.86
C ASN A 87 15.14 -11.81 -4.79
N ILE A 88 15.54 -10.93 -5.73
CA ILE A 88 15.06 -9.55 -5.80
C ILE A 88 13.76 -9.47 -6.60
N TYR A 89 13.64 -10.30 -7.64
CA TYR A 89 12.47 -10.31 -8.52
C TYR A 89 11.15 -10.54 -7.78
N ASP A 90 11.13 -11.53 -6.88
CA ASP A 90 9.92 -11.83 -6.10
C ASP A 90 9.56 -10.70 -5.13
N ASN A 91 10.56 -9.98 -4.60
CA ASN A 91 10.35 -8.81 -3.74
C ASN A 91 9.77 -7.64 -4.53
N ILE A 92 10.19 -7.45 -5.79
CA ILE A 92 9.62 -6.44 -6.70
C ILE A 92 8.12 -6.72 -6.88
N ILE A 93 7.81 -7.92 -7.36
CA ILE A 93 6.42 -8.33 -7.62
C ILE A 93 5.59 -8.20 -6.35
N PHE A 94 6.11 -8.71 -5.24
CA PHE A 94 5.42 -8.66 -3.96
C PHE A 94 5.11 -7.22 -3.52
N THR A 95 6.02 -6.26 -3.71
CA THR A 95 5.79 -4.86 -3.30
C THR A 95 4.64 -4.24 -4.08
N PHE A 96 4.55 -4.50 -5.39
CA PHE A 96 3.42 -4.05 -6.22
C PHE A 96 2.11 -4.75 -5.83
N GLU A 97 2.12 -6.08 -5.73
CA GLU A 97 0.94 -6.88 -5.34
C GLU A 97 0.42 -6.43 -3.96
N TYR A 98 1.33 -6.27 -2.99
CA TYR A 98 1.00 -5.87 -1.64
C TYR A 98 0.37 -4.48 -1.58
N THR A 99 0.96 -3.49 -2.26
CA THR A 99 0.43 -2.13 -2.30
C THR A 99 -0.96 -2.10 -2.95
N ALA A 100 -1.17 -2.88 -4.02
CA ALA A 100 -2.49 -3.01 -4.66
C ALA A 100 -3.53 -3.69 -3.76
N ILE A 101 -3.13 -4.68 -2.97
CA ILE A 101 -4.01 -5.32 -1.98
C ILE A 101 -4.40 -4.33 -0.88
N ILE A 102 -3.46 -3.55 -0.37
CA ILE A 102 -3.74 -2.52 0.65
C ILE A 102 -4.64 -1.42 0.08
N SER A 103 -4.45 -1.00 -1.17
CA SER A 103 -5.32 0.01 -1.80
C SER A 103 -6.74 -0.52 -2.00
N LEU A 104 -6.90 -1.76 -2.46
CA LEU A 104 -8.20 -2.41 -2.57
C LEU A 104 -8.87 -2.61 -1.20
N LEU A 105 -8.11 -3.02 -0.18
CA LEU A 105 -8.63 -3.15 1.17
C LEU A 105 -9.14 -1.80 1.71
N THR A 106 -8.35 -0.74 1.53
CA THR A 106 -8.72 0.64 1.91
C THR A 106 -10.01 1.05 1.20
N PHE A 107 -10.12 0.80 -0.10
CA PHE A 107 -11.31 1.05 -0.90
C PHE A 107 -12.55 0.33 -0.34
N PHE A 108 -12.48 -0.99 -0.12
CA PHE A 108 -13.64 -1.77 0.35
C PHE A 108 -14.07 -1.35 1.74
N VAL A 109 -13.12 -1.14 2.66
CA VAL A 109 -13.43 -0.71 4.03
C VAL A 109 -14.06 0.68 4.02
N SER A 110 -13.57 1.61 3.20
CA SER A 110 -14.15 2.96 3.09
C SER A 110 -15.55 2.93 2.48
N LEU A 111 -15.79 2.07 1.47
CA LEU A 111 -17.10 1.89 0.87
C LEU A 111 -18.11 1.35 1.90
N ILE A 112 -17.73 0.31 2.65
CA ILE A 112 -18.55 -0.23 3.74
C ILE A 112 -18.84 0.86 4.78
N SER A 113 -17.82 1.64 5.16
CA SER A 113 -17.95 2.69 6.17
C SER A 113 -18.86 3.83 5.76
N LYS A 114 -18.87 4.17 4.47
CA LYS A 114 -19.65 5.28 3.94
C LYS A 114 -21.11 4.88 3.64
N TYR A 115 -21.31 3.75 2.96
CA TYR A 115 -22.60 3.41 2.36
C TYR A 115 -23.38 2.34 3.13
N LEU A 116 -22.70 1.45 3.85
CA LEU A 116 -23.35 0.33 4.54
C LEU A 116 -23.52 0.60 6.03
N TYR A 117 -22.42 0.96 6.71
CA TYR A 117 -22.44 1.12 8.16
C TYR A 117 -21.33 2.06 8.64
N PHE A 118 -21.73 3.23 9.13
CA PHE A 118 -20.78 4.15 9.76
C PHE A 118 -20.60 3.82 11.24
N ASN A 119 -19.35 3.60 11.64
CA ASN A 119 -18.95 3.42 13.03
C ASN A 119 -17.61 4.10 13.26
N LYS A 120 -17.44 4.75 14.42
CA LYS A 120 -16.20 5.42 14.81
C LYS A 120 -14.95 4.55 14.65
N TYR A 121 -14.99 3.31 15.13
CA TYR A 121 -13.84 2.42 15.06
C TYR A 121 -13.49 2.09 13.61
N LEU A 122 -14.51 1.97 12.76
CA LEU A 122 -14.36 1.74 11.33
C LEU A 122 -13.74 2.98 10.64
N PHE A 123 -14.14 4.19 11.03
CA PHE A 123 -13.56 5.44 10.54
C PHE A 123 -12.07 5.55 10.87
N TYR A 124 -11.68 5.30 12.12
CA TYR A 124 -10.27 5.30 12.50
C TYR A 124 -9.46 4.17 11.87
N PHE A 125 -10.09 3.01 11.63
CA PHE A 125 -9.47 1.94 10.86
C PHE A 125 -9.25 2.34 9.39
N ASN A 126 -10.14 3.13 8.78
CA ASN A 126 -9.89 3.72 7.45
C ASN A 126 -8.74 4.71 7.47
N LEU A 127 -8.63 5.54 8.51
CA LEU A 127 -7.49 6.44 8.68
C LEU A 127 -6.19 5.65 8.76
N PHE A 128 -6.17 4.56 9.54
CA PHE A 128 -5.03 3.64 9.61
C PHE A 128 -4.65 3.12 8.23
N LEU A 129 -5.62 2.54 7.51
CA LEU A 129 -5.39 1.98 6.19
C LEU A 129 -4.92 3.03 5.19
N THR A 130 -5.44 4.26 5.27
CA THR A 130 -5.08 5.36 4.38
C THR A 130 -3.65 5.83 4.63
N ILE A 131 -3.27 6.06 5.88
CA ILE A 131 -1.89 6.44 6.23
C ILE A 131 -0.93 5.33 5.83
N TYR A 132 -1.31 4.08 6.08
CA TYR A 132 -0.51 2.93 5.70
C TYR A 132 -0.38 2.78 4.17
N LEU A 133 -1.43 3.06 3.43
CA LEU A 133 -1.42 3.09 1.97
C LEU A 133 -0.47 4.18 1.43
N ILE A 134 -0.48 5.37 2.04
CA ILE A 134 0.44 6.45 1.66
C ILE A 134 1.89 6.03 1.92
N ALA A 135 2.18 5.43 3.07
CA ALA A 135 3.53 5.00 3.39
C ALA A 135 4.03 3.88 2.45
N THR A 136 3.18 2.89 2.14
CA THR A 136 3.52 1.82 1.17
C THR A 136 3.72 2.37 -0.24
N LEU A 137 2.95 3.38 -0.65
CA LEU A 137 3.15 4.06 -1.93
C LEU A 137 4.48 4.83 -1.98
N VAL A 138 4.84 5.54 -0.92
CA VAL A 138 6.14 6.23 -0.82
C VAL A 138 7.30 5.22 -0.92
N GLN A 139 7.18 4.08 -0.24
CA GLN A 139 8.17 3.00 -0.35
C GLN A 139 8.27 2.44 -1.77
N LEU A 140 7.13 2.24 -2.43
CA LEU A 140 7.08 1.77 -3.81
C LEU A 140 7.79 2.76 -4.75
N ILE A 141 7.58 4.06 -4.56
CA ILE A 141 8.28 5.11 -5.35
C ILE A 141 9.79 5.01 -5.13
N PHE A 142 10.26 5.00 -3.87
CA PHE A 142 11.70 4.87 -3.59
C PHE A 142 12.29 3.61 -4.20
N PHE A 143 11.55 2.50 -4.13
CA PHE A 143 11.95 1.23 -4.68
C PHE A 143 12.12 1.31 -6.21
N ILE A 144 11.13 1.85 -6.92
CA ILE A 144 11.18 2.02 -8.39
C ILE A 144 12.33 2.96 -8.78
N THR A 145 12.52 4.07 -8.07
CA THR A 145 13.61 5.01 -8.34
C THR A 145 14.98 4.35 -8.15
N ALA A 146 15.18 3.63 -7.04
CA ALA A 146 16.42 2.91 -6.78
C ALA A 146 16.69 1.83 -7.84
N PHE A 147 15.65 1.11 -8.27
CA PHE A 147 15.74 0.15 -9.36
C PHE A 147 16.16 0.82 -10.68
N GLY A 148 15.54 1.95 -11.03
CA GLY A 148 15.87 2.72 -12.23
C GLY A 148 17.32 3.21 -12.25
N ILE A 149 17.81 3.73 -11.11
CA ILE A 149 19.21 4.17 -10.97
C ILE A 149 20.17 3.01 -11.20
N LYS A 150 19.96 1.87 -10.51
CA LYS A 150 20.81 0.68 -10.67
C LYS A 150 20.76 0.10 -12.08
N LYS A 151 19.60 0.14 -12.74
CA LYS A 151 19.50 -0.24 -14.15
C LYS A 151 20.38 0.68 -15.00
N GLY A 152 20.29 2.00 -14.82
CA GLY A 152 21.12 2.96 -15.55
C GLY A 152 22.64 2.79 -15.35
N GLU A 153 23.07 2.32 -14.19
CA GLU A 153 24.48 2.01 -13.91
C GLU A 153 24.98 0.75 -14.63
N LEU A 154 24.11 -0.25 -14.85
CA LEU A 154 24.48 -1.51 -15.52
C LEU A 154 24.64 -1.38 -17.04
N TYR A 155 24.02 -0.37 -17.65
CA TYR A 155 24.07 -0.12 -19.10
C TYR A 155 24.98 1.08 -19.46
N LYS A 156 25.79 1.58 -18.51
CA LYS A 156 26.93 2.48 -18.76
C LYS A 156 28.21 1.66 -18.86
#